data_AF-A0AAV9WIK0-F1
#
_entry.id   AF-A0AAV9WIK0-F1
#
_cell.length_a   1.000
_cell.length_b   1.000
_cell.length_c   1.000
_cell.angle_alpha   90.00
_cell.angle_beta   90.00
_cell.angle_gamma   90.00
#
_symmetry.space_group_name_H-M   'P 1'
#
loop_
_entity.id
_entity.type
_entity.pdbx_description
1 polymer ?
#
loop_
_entity_poly.entity_id
_entity_poly.type
_entity_poly.pdbx_seq_one_letter_code
_entity_poly.pdbx_strand_id
1 'polypeptide(L)'
;MSVEPLRQKAQEIWTANFTDGPYSNLIQADYLISKSSHTYSDILKAPKTLTTAVPNAALQDDNSIAFKRTWATAAGRCTAFCIRIVRRLQEYDSPAFDFKFYDLRGHRVARCMKTGILIDSSSAVGVLVLKDGADWVRLEEEESNPKWKWDGGESKFKTERGLKVSAEPLTVQQCMTQCLSEVRDRFEPLCLFRSFSNNHAHFHGMLKWVPAKHHLVLIQDLATKKTTTITFDRAKGTTSTEKACKDAVTHFISQYGGPEGEKQWKFGQVDHRAVDVHEKIWETAKALWGFPYISQQQF
;
A
#
# COMPACT_ATOMS: atom_id res chain seq x y z
N MET A 1 16.08 30.30 -4.77
CA MET A 1 16.23 29.46 -3.57
C MET A 1 16.92 28.17 -3.96
N SER A 2 17.87 27.69 -3.15
CA SER A 2 18.44 26.34 -3.34
C SER A 2 17.34 25.30 -3.09
N VAL A 3 17.24 24.28 -3.95
CA VAL A 3 16.32 23.15 -3.77
C VAL A 3 16.77 22.24 -2.63
N GLU A 4 18.05 22.30 -2.24
CA GLU A 4 18.65 21.33 -1.32
C GLU A 4 18.00 21.30 0.08
N PRO A 5 17.73 22.42 0.76
CA PRO A 5 17.04 22.38 2.06
C PRO A 5 15.62 21.80 1.95
N LEU A 6 14.92 22.08 0.85
CA LEU A 6 13.58 21.55 0.59
C LEU A 6 13.62 20.06 0.29
N ARG A 7 14.64 19.60 -0.44
CA ARG A 7 14.91 18.18 -0.71
C ARG A 7 15.19 17.44 0.60
N GLN A 8 16.07 17.97 1.44
CA GLN A 8 16.38 17.39 2.74
C GLN A 8 15.12 17.27 3.60
N LYS A 9 14.30 18.32 3.66
CA LYS A 9 13.04 18.26 4.41
C LYS A 9 12.07 17.23 3.86
N ALA A 10 11.94 17.15 2.54
CA ALA A 10 11.14 16.12 1.89
C ALA A 10 11.68 14.71 2.18
N GLN A 11 12.99 14.52 2.17
CA GLN A 11 13.63 13.25 2.51
C GLN A 11 13.34 12.82 3.94
N GLU A 12 13.50 13.72 4.92
CA GLU A 12 13.17 13.46 6.33
C GLU A 12 11.72 12.97 6.48
N ILE A 13 10.78 13.71 5.88
CA ILE A 13 9.35 13.37 5.92
C ILE A 13 9.09 12.06 5.19
N TRP A 14 9.69 11.83 4.02
CA TRP A 14 9.54 10.60 3.26
C TRP A 14 10.01 9.39 4.08
N THR A 15 11.23 9.45 4.63
CA THR A 15 11.83 8.38 5.42
C THR A 15 11.00 8.08 6.67
N ALA A 16 10.61 9.12 7.42
CA ALA A 16 9.74 8.94 8.57
C ALA A 16 8.42 8.24 8.19
N ASN A 17 7.77 8.66 7.10
CA ASN A 17 6.52 8.05 6.65
C ASN A 17 6.68 6.62 6.10
N PHE A 18 7.84 6.30 5.50
CA PHE A 18 8.11 4.99 4.94
C PHE A 18 8.34 3.96 6.05
N THR A 19 9.11 4.34 7.07
CA THR A 19 9.42 3.51 8.24
C THR A 19 8.21 3.39 9.18
N ASP A 20 7.39 4.44 9.33
CA ASP A 20 6.31 4.46 10.31
C ASP A 20 5.14 3.51 10.01
N GLY A 21 4.87 3.19 8.74
CA GLY A 21 3.76 2.30 8.40
C GLY A 21 3.95 1.53 7.10
N PRO A 22 3.30 0.36 7.00
CA PRO A 22 3.49 -0.57 5.89
C PRO A 22 2.85 -0.06 4.60
N TYR A 23 3.15 -0.74 3.50
CA TYR A 23 2.31 -0.68 2.30
C TYR A 23 1.13 -1.64 2.53
N SER A 24 -0.08 -1.12 2.73
CA SER A 24 -1.25 -1.95 3.05
C SER A 24 -2.54 -1.37 2.47
N ASN A 25 -3.51 -2.22 2.20
CA ASN A 25 -4.88 -1.86 1.84
C ASN A 25 -5.91 -2.43 2.83
N LEU A 26 -5.51 -2.90 4.02
CA LEU A 26 -6.44 -3.48 5.01
C LEU A 26 -7.52 -2.47 5.45
N ILE A 27 -7.12 -1.25 5.83
CA ILE A 27 -8.08 -0.19 6.19
C ILE A 27 -8.96 0.22 5.00
N GLN A 28 -8.40 0.21 3.79
CA GLN A 28 -9.15 0.49 2.56
C GLN A 28 -10.21 -0.58 2.30
N ALA A 29 -9.89 -1.85 2.55
CA ALA A 29 -10.80 -2.97 2.46
C ALA A 29 -11.93 -2.88 3.50
N ASP A 30 -11.62 -2.59 4.78
CA ASP A 30 -12.63 -2.42 5.84
C ASP A 30 -13.59 -1.26 5.54
N TYR A 31 -13.05 -0.14 5.04
CA TYR A 31 -13.87 0.99 4.57
C TYR A 31 -14.80 0.57 3.42
N LEU A 32 -14.32 -0.15 2.41
CA LEU A 32 -15.13 -0.57 1.26
C LEU A 32 -16.25 -1.53 1.67
N ILE A 33 -15.96 -2.48 2.57
CA ILE A 33 -16.98 -3.37 3.13
C ILE A 33 -18.05 -2.54 3.86
N SER A 34 -17.64 -1.66 4.76
CA SER A 34 -18.56 -0.79 5.51
C SER A 34 -19.42 0.09 4.59
N LYS A 35 -18.81 0.65 3.54
CA LYS A 35 -19.48 1.50 2.54
C LYS A 35 -20.47 0.73 1.68
N SER A 36 -20.23 -0.57 1.45
CA SER A 36 -21.08 -1.42 0.61
C SER A 36 -22.39 -1.86 1.29
N SER A 37 -22.55 -1.60 2.60
CA SER A 37 -23.66 -2.12 3.41
C SER A 37 -23.76 -3.66 3.45
N HIS A 38 -22.67 -4.36 3.13
CA HIS A 38 -22.56 -5.82 3.22
C HIS A 38 -21.69 -6.23 4.40
N THR A 39 -21.88 -7.46 4.88
CA THR A 39 -21.01 -8.03 5.91
C THR A 39 -19.70 -8.53 5.31
N TYR A 40 -18.69 -8.74 6.17
CA TYR A 40 -17.48 -9.47 5.78
C TYR A 40 -17.81 -10.83 5.15
N SER A 41 -18.83 -11.52 5.67
CA SER A 41 -19.23 -12.83 5.16
C SER A 41 -19.70 -12.76 3.71
N ASP A 42 -20.52 -11.77 3.37
CA ASP A 42 -21.03 -11.58 2.01
C ASP A 42 -19.90 -11.30 1.02
N ILE A 43 -18.97 -10.42 1.43
CA ILE A 43 -17.83 -10.03 0.58
C ILE A 43 -16.82 -11.16 0.43
N LEU A 44 -16.54 -11.95 1.47
CA LEU A 44 -15.64 -13.09 1.35
C LEU A 44 -16.21 -14.20 0.45
N LYS A 45 -17.54 -14.42 0.44
CA LYS A 45 -18.20 -15.35 -0.49
C LYS A 45 -18.20 -14.85 -1.92
N ALA A 46 -18.46 -13.56 -2.12
CA ALA A 46 -18.60 -12.95 -3.43
C ALA A 46 -17.87 -11.59 -3.48
N PRO A 47 -16.53 -11.58 -3.64
CA PRO A 47 -15.77 -10.34 -3.58
C PRO A 47 -16.15 -9.30 -4.64
N LYS A 48 -16.66 -9.77 -5.79
CA LYS A 48 -17.14 -8.91 -6.89
C LYS A 48 -18.38 -8.08 -6.53
N THR A 49 -19.10 -8.43 -5.45
CA THR A 49 -20.23 -7.63 -4.94
C THR A 49 -19.82 -6.21 -4.59
N LEU A 50 -18.56 -6.00 -4.17
CA LEU A 50 -18.04 -4.66 -3.90
C LEU A 50 -18.08 -3.76 -5.15
N THR A 51 -17.78 -4.28 -6.34
CA THR A 51 -17.77 -3.52 -7.59
C THR A 51 -19.16 -2.95 -7.93
N THR A 52 -20.22 -3.72 -7.66
CA THR A 52 -21.60 -3.26 -7.88
C THR A 52 -22.11 -2.39 -6.75
N ALA A 53 -21.76 -2.71 -5.50
CA ALA A 53 -22.30 -2.02 -4.32
C ALA A 53 -21.66 -0.64 -4.08
N VAL A 54 -20.42 -0.42 -4.52
CA VAL A 54 -19.68 0.83 -4.29
C VAL A 54 -19.23 1.41 -5.64
N PRO A 55 -20.10 2.12 -6.38
CA PRO A 55 -19.74 2.71 -7.67
C PRO A 55 -18.73 3.85 -7.51
N ASN A 56 -17.99 4.17 -8.59
CA ASN A 56 -16.99 5.25 -8.56
C ASN A 56 -17.57 6.60 -8.15
N ALA A 57 -18.80 6.92 -8.59
CA ALA A 57 -19.48 8.17 -8.20
C ALA A 57 -19.65 8.27 -6.67
N ALA A 58 -20.04 7.17 -6.02
CA ALA A 58 -20.20 7.13 -4.57
C ALA A 58 -18.88 7.32 -3.80
N LEU A 59 -17.74 6.97 -4.41
CA LEU A 59 -16.41 7.27 -3.86
C LEU A 59 -15.99 8.71 -4.15
N GLN A 60 -16.28 9.21 -5.36
CA GLN A 60 -15.92 10.55 -5.79
C GLN A 60 -16.60 11.63 -4.93
N ASP A 61 -17.83 11.39 -4.51
CA ASP A 61 -18.63 12.33 -3.70
C ASP A 61 -18.41 12.15 -2.18
N ASP A 62 -17.68 11.12 -1.74
CA ASP A 62 -17.49 10.82 -0.33
C ASP A 62 -16.45 11.73 0.33
N ASN A 63 -16.91 12.59 1.23
CA ASN A 63 -16.09 13.49 2.03
C ASN A 63 -16.06 13.12 3.54
N SER A 64 -16.57 11.94 3.88
CA SER A 64 -16.70 11.48 5.26
C SER A 64 -15.34 11.30 5.95
N ILE A 65 -15.38 11.29 7.28
CA ILE A 65 -14.21 10.98 8.11
C ILE A 65 -13.70 9.56 7.79
N ALA A 66 -14.61 8.61 7.56
CA ALA A 66 -14.26 7.24 7.22
C ALA A 66 -13.46 7.16 5.90
N PHE A 67 -13.91 7.89 4.86
CA PHE A 67 -13.15 8.00 3.61
C PHE A 67 -11.77 8.61 3.83
N LYS A 68 -11.69 9.73 4.55
CA LYS A 68 -10.40 10.41 4.83
C LYS A 68 -9.41 9.53 5.61
N ARG A 69 -9.91 8.66 6.50
CA ARG A 69 -9.07 7.71 7.27
C ARG A 69 -8.37 6.66 6.39
N THR A 70 -8.87 6.38 5.19
CA THR A 70 -8.25 5.43 4.26
C THR A 70 -6.86 5.86 3.74
N TRP A 71 -6.48 7.12 3.99
CA TRP A 71 -5.19 7.66 3.59
C TRP A 71 -4.52 8.56 4.63
N ALA A 72 -5.25 9.02 5.65
CA ALA A 72 -4.69 9.82 6.73
C ALA A 72 -3.92 9.02 7.79
N THR A 73 -4.05 7.68 7.80
CA THR A 73 -3.34 6.80 8.75
C THR A 73 -1.90 6.51 8.28
N ALA A 74 -1.08 5.86 9.13
CA ALA A 74 0.32 5.55 8.85
C ALA A 74 0.54 4.53 7.73
N ALA A 75 -0.49 3.79 7.29
CA ALA A 75 -0.39 2.90 6.13
C ALA A 75 -1.34 3.27 5.00
N GLY A 76 -1.16 2.57 3.90
CA GLY A 76 -1.92 2.72 2.68
C GLY A 76 -1.10 2.27 1.49
N ARG A 77 -1.71 2.23 0.31
CA ARG A 77 -0.97 2.02 -0.96
C ARG A 77 -0.18 3.28 -1.34
N CYS A 78 0.47 3.25 -2.51
CA CYS A 78 1.29 4.35 -3.04
C CYS A 78 0.58 5.72 -2.98
N THR A 79 -0.72 5.74 -3.26
CA THR A 79 -1.57 6.93 -3.21
C THR A 79 -1.60 7.59 -1.83
N ALA A 80 -1.96 6.82 -0.80
CA ALA A 80 -2.07 7.31 0.57
C ALA A 80 -0.71 7.78 1.11
N PHE A 81 0.35 7.04 0.77
CA PHE A 81 1.72 7.42 1.11
C PHE A 81 2.10 8.80 0.53
N CYS A 82 1.85 9.02 -0.76
CA CYS A 82 2.15 10.30 -1.40
C CYS A 82 1.33 11.45 -0.80
N ILE A 83 0.02 11.26 -0.60
CA ILE A 83 -0.86 12.28 -0.02
C ILE A 83 -0.37 12.68 1.39
N ARG A 84 0.01 11.71 2.21
CA ARG A 84 0.46 11.97 3.58
C ARG A 84 1.75 12.78 3.63
N ILE A 85 2.72 12.45 2.78
CA ILE A 85 3.97 13.21 2.67
C ILE A 85 3.69 14.64 2.19
N VAL A 86 2.87 14.79 1.15
CA VAL A 86 2.51 16.11 0.63
C VAL A 86 1.83 16.97 1.69
N ARG A 87 0.89 16.42 2.48
CA ARG A 87 0.24 17.18 3.56
C ARG A 87 1.23 17.63 4.64
N ARG A 88 2.14 16.77 5.07
CA ARG A 88 3.20 17.15 6.04
C ARG A 88 4.15 18.19 5.47
N LEU A 89 4.42 18.16 4.16
CA LEU A 89 5.22 19.19 3.49
C LEU A 89 4.46 20.52 3.35
N GLN A 90 3.14 20.47 3.16
CA GLN A 90 2.29 21.67 3.17
C GLN A 90 2.20 22.29 4.56
N GLU A 91 2.23 21.49 5.64
CA GLU A 91 2.31 21.98 7.02
C GLU A 91 3.64 22.69 7.34
N TYR A 92 4.71 22.42 6.59
CA TYR A 92 5.97 23.17 6.66
C TYR A 92 5.86 24.57 6.02
N ASP A 93 4.75 24.86 5.34
CA ASP A 93 4.34 26.17 4.80
C ASP A 93 5.40 26.88 3.93
N SER A 94 6.14 26.10 3.13
CA SER A 94 7.04 26.68 2.14
C SER A 94 6.28 27.04 0.86
N PRO A 95 6.32 28.30 0.38
CA PRO A 95 5.67 28.70 -0.87
C PRO A 95 6.27 28.02 -2.12
N ALA A 96 7.41 27.35 -1.96
CA ALA A 96 8.06 26.54 -2.99
C ALA A 96 7.43 25.14 -3.17
N PHE A 97 6.60 24.67 -2.23
CA PHE A 97 5.91 23.39 -2.36
C PHE A 97 4.58 23.54 -3.09
N ASP A 98 4.58 23.23 -4.39
CA ASP A 98 3.37 23.13 -5.22
C ASP A 98 3.24 21.70 -5.77
N PHE A 99 2.71 20.80 -4.94
CA PHE A 99 2.57 19.40 -5.29
C PHE A 99 1.31 19.12 -6.11
N LYS A 100 1.47 18.36 -7.20
CA LYS A 100 0.40 17.75 -7.99
C LYS A 100 0.56 16.23 -7.99
N PHE A 101 -0.54 15.50 -8.16
CA PHE A 101 -0.53 14.04 -8.21
C PHE A 101 -0.70 13.55 -9.64
N TYR A 102 -0.03 12.46 -10.01
CA TYR A 102 -0.10 11.88 -11.36
C TYR A 102 -0.35 10.38 -11.26
N ASP A 103 -1.20 9.83 -12.13
CA ASP A 103 -1.47 8.40 -12.22
C ASP A 103 -0.72 7.75 -13.37
N LEU A 104 0.30 6.97 -13.03
CA LEU A 104 1.11 6.19 -13.95
C LEU A 104 0.52 4.78 -14.06
N ARG A 105 -0.74 4.70 -14.55
CA ARG A 105 -1.52 3.45 -14.72
C ARG A 105 -1.53 2.59 -13.44
N GLY A 106 -2.15 3.10 -12.39
CA GLY A 106 -2.29 2.43 -11.09
C GLY A 106 -1.11 2.64 -10.14
N HIS A 107 -0.10 3.42 -10.54
CA HIS A 107 0.99 3.86 -9.67
C HIS A 107 0.95 5.37 -9.54
N ARG A 108 0.59 5.86 -8.35
CA ARG A 108 0.34 7.28 -8.12
C ARG A 108 1.52 7.90 -7.39
N VAL A 109 2.04 8.99 -7.96
CA VAL A 109 3.18 9.74 -7.45
C VAL A 109 2.79 11.20 -7.22
N ALA A 110 3.50 11.90 -6.35
CA ALA A 110 3.34 13.35 -6.19
C ALA A 110 4.60 14.08 -6.66
N ARG A 111 4.41 15.16 -7.41
CA ARG A 111 5.49 15.98 -7.95
C ARG A 111 5.30 17.44 -7.57
N CYS A 112 6.34 18.06 -7.04
CA CYS A 112 6.38 19.49 -6.83
C CYS A 112 6.76 20.21 -8.13
N MET A 113 5.86 21.04 -8.65
CA MET A 113 6.02 21.73 -9.93
C MET A 113 7.13 22.79 -9.90
N LYS A 114 7.40 23.38 -8.73
CA LYS A 114 8.42 24.44 -8.58
C LYS A 114 9.82 23.90 -8.30
N THR A 115 9.95 22.77 -7.62
CA THR A 115 11.26 22.24 -7.17
C THR A 115 11.71 21.00 -7.93
N GLY A 116 10.81 20.34 -8.68
CA GLY A 116 11.09 19.06 -9.33
C GLY A 116 11.11 17.87 -8.37
N ILE A 117 10.82 18.08 -7.08
CA ILE A 117 10.76 17.01 -6.08
C ILE A 117 9.69 15.99 -6.46
N LEU A 118 10.06 14.72 -6.49
CA LEU A 118 9.19 13.58 -6.73
C LEU A 118 9.10 12.73 -5.46
N ILE A 119 7.86 12.48 -5.03
CA ILE A 119 7.50 11.56 -3.96
C ILE A 119 6.92 10.30 -4.59
N ASP A 120 7.59 9.18 -4.34
CA ASP A 120 7.19 7.86 -4.82
C ASP A 120 7.43 6.82 -3.72
N SER A 121 6.44 5.94 -3.50
CA SER A 121 6.57 4.82 -2.54
C SER A 121 7.43 3.67 -3.06
N SER A 122 7.70 3.58 -4.36
CA SER A 122 8.59 2.57 -4.94
C SER A 122 10.04 3.06 -5.08
N SER A 123 10.35 4.25 -4.60
CA SER A 123 11.72 4.76 -4.65
C SER A 123 12.62 4.00 -3.67
N ALA A 124 13.73 3.46 -4.17
CA ALA A 124 14.78 2.83 -3.38
C ALA A 124 15.54 3.82 -2.48
N VAL A 125 15.68 5.09 -2.88
CA VAL A 125 16.49 6.08 -2.13
C VAL A 125 15.66 7.17 -1.45
N GLY A 126 14.34 7.14 -1.63
CA GLY A 126 13.43 8.16 -1.14
C GLY A 126 13.11 9.25 -2.16
N VAL A 127 13.39 10.51 -1.82
CA VAL A 127 13.01 11.66 -2.64
C VAL A 127 13.94 11.83 -3.83
N LEU A 128 13.35 12.00 -5.02
CA LEU A 128 14.08 12.36 -6.23
C LEU A 128 13.84 13.82 -6.60
N VAL A 129 14.80 14.42 -7.32
CA VAL A 129 14.64 15.74 -7.92
C VAL A 129 14.81 15.59 -9.43
N LEU A 130 13.73 15.81 -10.16
CA LEU A 130 13.69 15.69 -11.62
C LEU A 130 13.43 17.07 -12.20
N LYS A 131 14.44 17.63 -12.86
CA LYS A 131 14.29 18.89 -13.59
C LYS A 131 13.54 18.62 -14.89
N ASP A 132 12.77 19.61 -15.34
CA ASP A 132 12.08 19.51 -16.64
C ASP A 132 13.08 19.45 -17.79
N GLY A 133 12.78 18.61 -18.77
CA GLY A 133 13.64 18.32 -19.92
C GLY A 133 14.92 17.55 -19.59
N ALA A 134 15.17 17.19 -18.32
CA ALA A 134 16.35 16.43 -17.94
C ALA A 134 16.27 14.96 -18.39
N ASP A 135 17.43 14.30 -18.45
CA ASP A 135 17.51 12.89 -18.77
C ASP A 135 16.82 12.00 -17.74
N TRP A 136 16.61 10.75 -18.14
CA TRP A 136 16.07 9.72 -17.26
C TRP A 136 16.94 9.55 -16.01
N VAL A 137 16.32 9.68 -14.85
CA VAL A 137 16.98 9.41 -13.57
C VAL A 137 16.73 7.96 -13.17
N ARG A 138 17.81 7.21 -13.01
CA ARG A 138 17.85 5.85 -12.46
C ARG A 138 18.22 5.90 -10.98
N LEU A 139 17.73 4.93 -10.22
CA LEU A 139 18.06 4.78 -8.81
C LEU A 139 19.29 3.89 -8.59
N GLU A 140 19.53 2.94 -9.48
CA GLU A 140 20.71 2.09 -9.48
C GLU A 140 21.16 1.88 -10.93
N GLU A 141 22.42 1.46 -11.12
CA GLU A 141 23.10 1.48 -12.42
C GLU A 141 22.54 0.49 -13.45
N GLU A 142 21.84 -0.57 -12.99
CA GLU A 142 21.29 -1.58 -13.90
C GLU A 142 20.24 -1.00 -14.87
N GLU A 143 20.34 -1.40 -16.14
CA GLU A 143 19.51 -0.84 -17.20
C GLU A 143 18.03 -1.27 -17.12
N SER A 144 17.77 -2.44 -16.53
CA SER A 144 16.46 -2.99 -16.20
C SER A 144 15.72 -2.16 -15.14
N ASN A 145 16.45 -1.36 -14.36
CA ASN A 145 15.87 -0.70 -13.21
C ASN A 145 14.84 0.37 -13.58
N PRO A 146 13.82 0.55 -12.72
CA PRO A 146 12.83 1.58 -12.90
C PRO A 146 13.50 2.96 -13.02
N LYS A 147 13.01 3.77 -13.95
CA LYS A 147 13.54 5.11 -14.20
C LYS A 147 12.43 6.13 -14.40
N TRP A 148 12.69 7.34 -13.95
CA TRP A 148 11.73 8.44 -13.97
C TRP A 148 12.22 9.58 -14.85
N LYS A 149 11.29 10.27 -15.49
CA LYS A 149 11.55 11.51 -16.23
C LYS A 149 10.40 12.49 -15.99
N TRP A 150 10.73 13.77 -16.01
CA TRP A 150 9.78 14.86 -16.12
C TRP A 150 10.13 15.66 -17.37
N ASP A 151 9.17 15.79 -18.28
CA ASP A 151 9.45 16.32 -19.61
C ASP A 151 8.18 16.87 -20.25
N GLY A 152 8.14 18.17 -20.49
CA GLY A 152 7.05 18.82 -21.22
C GLY A 152 5.69 18.73 -20.53
N GLY A 153 5.68 18.80 -19.19
CA GLY A 153 4.44 18.65 -18.42
C GLY A 153 4.01 17.20 -18.16
N GLU A 154 4.79 16.23 -18.60
CA GLU A 154 4.46 14.81 -18.44
C GLU A 154 5.34 14.12 -17.38
N SER A 155 4.69 13.39 -16.47
CA SER A 155 5.36 12.47 -15.57
C SER A 155 5.53 11.12 -16.28
N LYS A 156 6.77 10.64 -16.35
CA LYS A 156 7.12 9.41 -17.06
C LYS A 156 7.80 8.43 -16.12
N PHE A 157 7.40 7.17 -16.21
CA PHE A 157 7.98 6.07 -15.45
C PHE A 157 8.15 4.85 -16.36
N LYS A 158 9.39 4.41 -16.54
CA LYS A 158 9.73 3.26 -17.38
C LYS A 158 10.22 2.13 -16.50
N THR A 159 9.63 0.95 -16.68
CA THR A 159 10.08 -0.32 -16.09
C THR A 159 10.26 -1.35 -17.20
N GLU A 160 10.67 -2.57 -16.86
CA GLU A 160 10.69 -3.70 -17.78
C GLU A 160 9.31 -3.96 -18.43
N ARG A 161 8.22 -3.59 -17.75
CA ARG A 161 6.84 -3.77 -18.26
C ARG A 161 6.42 -2.67 -19.24
N GLY A 162 7.28 -1.70 -19.51
CA GLY A 162 7.05 -0.62 -20.46
C GLY A 162 6.99 0.78 -19.85
N LEU A 163 6.69 1.74 -20.72
CA LEU A 163 6.58 3.16 -20.38
C LEU A 163 5.17 3.50 -19.89
N LYS A 164 5.11 4.26 -18.80
CA LYS A 164 3.89 4.87 -18.26
C LYS A 164 4.04 6.38 -18.29
N VAL A 165 3.00 7.06 -18.76
CA VAL A 165 2.98 8.52 -18.93
C VAL A 165 1.69 9.07 -18.35
N SER A 166 1.77 10.23 -17.70
CA SER A 166 0.63 10.98 -17.18
C SER A 166 0.91 12.48 -17.33
N ALA A 167 0.02 13.17 -18.05
CA ALA A 167 0.08 14.63 -18.26
C ALA A 167 -0.91 15.37 -17.34
N GLU A 168 -2.05 14.75 -17.04
CA GLU A 168 -3.12 15.39 -16.29
C GLU A 168 -2.96 15.19 -14.78
N PRO A 169 -2.85 16.28 -14.00
CA PRO A 169 -2.79 16.18 -12.56
C PRO A 169 -4.13 15.77 -11.96
N LEU A 170 -4.09 14.95 -10.91
CA LEU A 170 -5.25 14.51 -10.17
C LEU A 170 -5.36 15.26 -8.84
N THR A 171 -6.60 15.47 -8.41
CA THR A 171 -6.93 15.86 -7.04
C THR A 171 -6.75 14.68 -6.09
N VAL A 172 -6.62 14.98 -4.79
CA VAL A 172 -6.59 13.95 -3.73
C VAL A 172 -7.82 13.04 -3.81
N GLN A 173 -9.01 13.60 -4.07
CA GLN A 173 -10.26 12.86 -4.20
C GLN A 173 -10.21 11.86 -5.36
N GLN A 174 -9.77 12.30 -6.54
CA GLN A 174 -9.63 11.44 -7.72
C GLN A 174 -8.60 10.33 -7.48
N CYS A 175 -7.44 10.68 -6.91
CA CYS A 175 -6.40 9.71 -6.55
C CYS A 175 -6.95 8.60 -5.64
N MET A 176 -7.66 8.99 -4.57
CA MET A 176 -8.20 8.03 -3.61
C MET A 176 -9.36 7.22 -4.17
N THR A 177 -10.24 7.85 -4.96
CA THR A 177 -11.32 7.16 -5.65
C THR A 177 -10.78 6.05 -6.54
N GLN A 178 -9.77 6.33 -7.37
CA GLN A 178 -9.17 5.29 -8.20
C GLN A 178 -8.44 4.22 -7.38
N CYS A 179 -7.70 4.62 -6.33
CA CYS A 179 -7.02 3.69 -5.43
C CYS A 179 -7.99 2.71 -4.76
N LEU A 180 -9.14 3.21 -4.29
CA LEU A 180 -10.18 2.40 -3.66
C LEU A 180 -10.92 1.55 -4.69
N SER A 181 -11.14 2.06 -5.91
CA SER A 181 -11.70 1.29 -7.01
C SER A 181 -10.84 0.07 -7.34
N GLU A 182 -9.52 0.20 -7.37
CA GLU A 182 -8.62 -0.94 -7.57
C GLU A 182 -8.71 -2.00 -6.46
N VAL A 183 -8.83 -1.57 -5.19
CA VAL A 183 -9.00 -2.48 -4.04
C VAL A 183 -10.37 -3.16 -4.09
N ARG A 184 -11.41 -2.44 -4.51
CA ARG A 184 -12.77 -2.93 -4.69
C ARG A 184 -12.83 -3.98 -5.81
N ASP A 185 -12.26 -3.67 -6.97
CA ASP A 185 -12.32 -4.51 -8.16
C ASP A 185 -11.46 -5.78 -8.03
N ARG A 186 -10.43 -5.71 -7.17
CA ARG A 186 -9.61 -6.84 -6.77
C ARG A 186 -9.42 -6.87 -5.26
N PHE A 187 -10.42 -7.43 -4.58
CA PHE A 187 -10.41 -7.58 -3.13
C PHE A 187 -9.38 -8.62 -2.66
N GLU A 188 -8.15 -8.16 -2.51
CA GLU A 188 -7.02 -8.92 -1.95
C GLU A 188 -6.35 -8.05 -0.87
N PRO A 189 -6.88 -8.05 0.37
CA PRO A 189 -6.27 -7.32 1.47
C PRO A 189 -4.84 -7.81 1.74
N LEU A 190 -3.90 -6.88 1.90
CA LEU A 190 -2.47 -7.16 2.04
C LEU A 190 -1.79 -6.18 2.99
N CYS A 191 -0.63 -6.59 3.50
CA CYS A 191 0.29 -5.79 4.28
C CYS A 191 1.72 -6.19 3.91
N LEU A 192 2.44 -5.30 3.24
CA LEU A 192 3.87 -5.41 2.94
C LEU A 192 4.65 -4.56 3.92
N PHE A 193 5.50 -5.22 4.70
CA PHE A 193 6.38 -4.58 5.66
C PHE A 193 7.60 -3.97 4.98
N ARG A 194 8.09 -2.87 5.54
CA ARG A 194 9.19 -2.11 4.93
C ARG A 194 9.97 -1.32 5.96
N SER A 195 11.23 -0.99 5.65
CA SER A 195 12.03 -0.09 6.48
C SER A 195 12.95 0.74 5.60
N PHE A 196 13.47 1.85 6.13
CA PHE A 196 14.50 2.63 5.46
C PHE A 196 15.77 2.64 6.32
N SER A 197 16.86 2.11 5.79
CA SER A 197 18.15 2.05 6.48
C SER A 197 19.29 2.14 5.46
N ASN A 198 20.43 2.69 5.88
CA ASN A 198 21.60 2.90 5.00
C ASN A 198 21.24 3.65 3.70
N ASN A 199 20.38 4.66 3.80
CA ASN A 199 19.84 5.45 2.67
C ASN A 199 19.10 4.63 1.60
N HIS A 200 18.64 3.42 1.94
CA HIS A 200 17.90 2.55 1.04
C HIS A 200 16.61 2.04 1.66
N ALA A 201 15.61 1.87 0.81
CA ALA A 201 14.32 1.27 1.11
C ALA A 201 14.44 -0.26 1.04
N HIS A 202 14.01 -0.92 2.09
CA HIS A 202 13.96 -2.37 2.20
C HIS A 202 12.51 -2.80 2.24
N PHE A 203 12.14 -3.71 1.33
CA PHE A 203 10.83 -4.36 1.31
C PHE A 203 11.00 -5.77 1.87
N HIS A 204 10.32 -6.05 2.97
CA HIS A 204 10.45 -7.32 3.68
C HIS A 204 9.32 -8.27 3.25
N GLY A 205 8.79 -9.05 4.19
CA GLY A 205 7.68 -9.96 3.96
C GLY A 205 6.36 -9.24 3.68
N MET A 206 5.48 -9.94 2.96
CA MET A 206 4.11 -9.53 2.70
C MET A 206 3.10 -10.57 3.16
N LEU A 207 2.13 -10.15 3.96
CA LEU A 207 0.91 -10.90 4.24
C LEU A 207 -0.15 -10.54 3.21
N LYS A 208 -0.83 -11.53 2.62
CA LYS A 208 -1.85 -11.32 1.59
C LYS A 208 -3.01 -12.29 1.71
N TRP A 209 -4.22 -11.77 1.85
CA TRP A 209 -5.46 -12.53 1.71
C TRP A 209 -5.81 -12.76 0.24
N VAL A 210 -6.23 -13.99 -0.07
CA VAL A 210 -6.75 -14.39 -1.38
C VAL A 210 -8.10 -15.08 -1.17
N PRO A 211 -9.19 -14.32 -0.94
CA PRO A 211 -10.49 -14.87 -0.59
C PRO A 211 -11.03 -15.87 -1.62
N ALA A 212 -10.81 -15.63 -2.92
CA ALA A 212 -11.22 -16.54 -3.99
C ALA A 212 -10.60 -17.95 -3.89
N LYS A 213 -9.53 -18.12 -3.10
CA LYS A 213 -8.89 -19.41 -2.83
C LYS A 213 -9.04 -19.85 -1.38
N HIS A 214 -9.74 -19.09 -0.54
CA HIS A 214 -9.80 -19.30 0.91
C HIS A 214 -8.41 -19.34 1.57
N HIS A 215 -7.49 -18.50 1.08
CA HIS A 215 -6.09 -18.51 1.52
C HIS A 215 -5.69 -17.21 2.22
N LEU A 216 -4.75 -17.37 3.15
CA LEU A 216 -3.84 -16.34 3.62
C LEU A 216 -2.42 -16.77 3.22
N VAL A 217 -1.73 -15.92 2.46
CA VAL A 217 -0.37 -16.19 1.96
C VAL A 217 0.61 -15.29 2.71
N LEU A 218 1.62 -15.92 3.31
CA LEU A 218 2.74 -15.28 3.99
C LEU A 218 3.96 -15.36 3.06
N ILE A 219 4.27 -14.27 2.37
CA ILE A 219 5.38 -14.18 1.43
C ILE A 219 6.60 -13.71 2.20
N GLN A 220 7.53 -14.63 2.45
CA GLN A 220 8.73 -14.42 3.26
C GLN A 220 9.80 -13.63 2.50
N ASP A 221 9.90 -13.89 1.20
CA ASP A 221 10.83 -13.23 0.30
C ASP A 221 10.13 -12.94 -1.03
N LEU A 222 10.11 -11.66 -1.42
CA LEU A 222 9.47 -11.17 -2.63
C LEU A 222 10.22 -11.56 -3.90
N ALA A 223 11.54 -11.75 -3.83
CA ALA A 223 12.39 -12.09 -4.96
C ALA A 223 12.29 -13.57 -5.29
N THR A 224 12.52 -14.43 -4.30
CA THR A 224 12.45 -15.91 -4.47
C THR A 224 11.03 -16.44 -4.46
N LYS A 225 10.05 -15.62 -4.04
CA LYS A 225 8.64 -16.01 -3.83
C LYS A 225 8.52 -17.16 -2.83
N LYS A 226 9.41 -17.21 -1.84
CA LYS A 226 9.30 -18.14 -0.71
C LYS A 226 8.02 -17.83 0.05
N THR A 227 7.11 -18.81 0.17
CA THR A 227 5.78 -18.60 0.77
C THR A 227 5.38 -19.70 1.74
N THR A 228 4.62 -19.30 2.75
CA THR A 228 3.77 -20.20 3.55
C THR A 228 2.32 -19.88 3.24
N THR A 229 1.52 -20.88 2.88
CA THR A 229 0.09 -20.73 2.62
C THR A 229 -0.71 -21.35 3.75
N ILE A 230 -1.60 -20.55 4.33
CA ILE A 230 -2.63 -20.95 5.28
C ILE A 230 -3.93 -21.07 4.50
N THR A 231 -4.55 -22.25 4.50
CA THR A 231 -5.81 -22.56 3.81
C THR A 231 -6.91 -22.80 4.83
N PHE A 232 -8.10 -22.26 4.59
CA PHE A 232 -9.28 -22.49 5.41
C PHE A 232 -10.14 -23.58 4.79
N ASP A 233 -10.40 -24.65 5.54
CA ASP A 233 -11.10 -25.84 5.03
C ASP A 233 -11.80 -26.60 6.18
N ARG A 234 -13.10 -26.90 6.01
CA ARG A 234 -13.93 -27.59 7.03
C ARG A 234 -13.51 -29.03 7.30
N ALA A 235 -12.93 -29.71 6.31
CA ALA A 235 -12.55 -31.11 6.43
C ALA A 235 -11.14 -31.29 7.01
N LYS A 236 -10.24 -30.33 6.79
CA LYS A 236 -8.83 -30.45 7.20
C LYS A 236 -8.45 -29.60 8.41
N GLY A 237 -9.07 -28.44 8.56
CA GLY A 237 -8.77 -27.54 9.67
C GLY A 237 -9.35 -28.00 11.00
N THR A 238 -8.63 -27.73 12.08
CA THR A 238 -9.06 -27.96 13.46
C THR A 238 -8.66 -26.78 14.35
N THR A 239 -9.15 -26.74 15.59
CA THR A 239 -8.68 -25.76 16.59
C THR A 239 -7.17 -25.86 16.85
N SER A 240 -6.59 -27.07 16.76
CA SER A 240 -5.14 -27.27 16.92
C SER A 240 -4.36 -26.65 15.77
N THR A 241 -4.81 -26.86 14.53
CA THR A 241 -4.15 -26.26 13.36
C THR A 241 -4.35 -24.75 13.32
N GLU A 242 -5.47 -24.21 13.84
CA GLU A 242 -5.67 -22.77 13.99
C GLU A 242 -4.57 -22.14 14.85
N LYS A 243 -4.29 -22.73 16.01
CA LYS A 243 -3.22 -22.25 16.90
C LYS A 243 -1.87 -22.21 16.15
N ALA A 244 -1.51 -23.31 15.48
CA ALA A 244 -0.28 -23.36 14.68
C ALA A 244 -0.23 -22.30 13.57
N CYS A 245 -1.36 -21.99 12.93
CA CYS A 245 -1.44 -20.95 11.92
C CYS A 245 -1.30 -19.54 12.52
N LYS A 246 -1.90 -19.25 13.68
CA LYS A 246 -1.73 -17.98 14.40
C LYS A 246 -0.27 -17.79 14.86
N ASP A 247 0.36 -18.86 15.34
CA ASP A 247 1.78 -18.88 15.69
C ASP A 247 2.65 -18.61 14.45
N ALA A 248 2.30 -19.19 13.29
CA ALA A 248 3.01 -18.94 12.03
C ALA A 248 2.88 -17.48 11.55
N VAL A 249 1.71 -16.84 11.71
CA VAL A 249 1.54 -15.40 11.40
C VAL A 249 2.40 -14.55 12.34
N THR A 250 2.40 -14.85 13.64
CA THR A 250 3.20 -14.12 14.64
C THR A 250 4.70 -14.26 14.36
N HIS A 251 5.15 -15.48 14.11
CA HIS A 251 6.53 -15.76 13.72
C HIS A 251 6.90 -15.07 12.41
N PHE A 252 5.98 -15.05 11.44
CA PHE A 252 6.20 -14.37 10.17
C PHE A 252 6.47 -12.87 10.35
N ILE A 253 5.67 -12.21 11.18
CA ILE A 253 5.82 -10.77 11.44
C ILE A 253 7.15 -10.49 12.16
N SER A 254 7.53 -11.31 13.14
CA SER A 254 8.77 -11.09 13.90
C SER A 254 10.04 -11.38 13.10
N GLN A 255 10.01 -12.39 12.21
CA GLN A 255 11.19 -12.77 11.42
C GLN A 255 11.30 -12.06 10.08
N TYR A 256 10.17 -11.90 9.39
CA TYR A 256 10.12 -11.38 8.02
C TYR A 256 9.42 -10.01 7.93
N GLY A 257 8.96 -9.42 9.03
CA GLY A 257 8.45 -8.05 9.03
C GLY A 257 9.55 -6.97 9.02
N GLY A 258 10.81 -7.37 9.19
CA GLY A 258 11.93 -6.45 9.37
C GLY A 258 11.89 -5.72 10.72
N PRO A 259 12.77 -4.73 10.94
CA PRO A 259 12.95 -4.09 12.25
C PRO A 259 11.69 -3.36 12.75
N GLU A 260 10.84 -2.89 11.84
CA GLU A 260 9.60 -2.19 12.16
C GLU A 260 8.36 -3.09 12.09
N GLY A 261 8.51 -4.38 11.81
CA GLY A 261 7.40 -5.29 11.46
C GLY A 261 6.28 -5.31 12.49
N GLU A 262 6.60 -5.45 13.77
CA GLU A 262 5.59 -5.49 14.84
C GLU A 262 4.85 -4.16 14.99
N LYS A 263 5.59 -3.04 14.95
CA LYS A 263 5.02 -1.69 15.00
C LYS A 263 4.11 -1.48 13.80
N GLN A 264 4.61 -1.81 12.61
CA GLN A 264 3.90 -1.71 11.37
C GLN A 264 2.72 -2.66 11.29
N TRP A 265 2.65 -3.77 12.03
CA TRP A 265 1.48 -4.64 12.04
C TRP A 265 0.35 -4.08 12.90
N LYS A 266 0.72 -3.42 14.01
CA LYS A 266 -0.20 -2.77 14.94
C LYS A 266 -0.59 -1.36 14.49
N PHE A 267 -0.28 -0.96 13.25
CA PHE A 267 -0.56 0.38 12.74
C PHE A 267 -2.07 0.67 12.70
N GLY A 268 -2.43 1.93 12.97
CA GLY A 268 -3.80 2.43 12.93
C GLY A 268 -4.16 3.20 14.20
N GLN A 269 -5.43 3.62 14.30
CA GLN A 269 -5.96 4.14 15.57
C GLN A 269 -6.26 2.96 16.50
N VAL A 270 -6.29 3.18 17.82
CA VAL A 270 -6.47 2.11 18.84
C VAL A 270 -7.65 1.17 18.51
N ASP A 271 -8.70 1.67 17.86
CA ASP A 271 -9.92 0.92 17.49
C ASP A 271 -10.04 0.60 15.99
N HIS A 272 -9.00 0.84 15.20
CA HIS A 272 -9.00 0.61 13.75
C HIS A 272 -7.57 0.36 13.23
N ARG A 273 -6.97 -0.75 13.68
CA ARG A 273 -5.65 -1.20 13.23
C ARG A 273 -5.73 -2.26 12.15
N ALA A 274 -4.64 -2.46 11.43
CA ALA A 274 -4.56 -3.57 10.47
C ALA A 274 -4.76 -4.94 11.12
N VAL A 275 -4.20 -5.16 12.31
CA VAL A 275 -4.44 -6.40 13.06
C VAL A 275 -5.93 -6.60 13.33
N ASP A 276 -6.68 -5.54 13.65
CA ASP A 276 -8.12 -5.66 13.92
C ASP A 276 -8.90 -6.03 12.64
N VAL A 277 -8.52 -5.45 11.49
CA VAL A 277 -9.11 -5.84 10.18
C VAL A 277 -8.73 -7.27 9.81
N HIS A 278 -7.48 -7.67 10.05
CA HIS A 278 -7.02 -9.03 9.83
C HIS A 278 -7.83 -10.05 10.65
N GLU A 279 -8.04 -9.79 11.94
CA GLU A 279 -8.83 -10.66 12.81
C GLU A 279 -10.30 -10.74 12.35
N LYS A 280 -10.91 -9.64 11.90
CA LYS A 280 -12.27 -9.68 11.30
C LYS A 280 -12.33 -10.61 10.10
N ILE A 281 -11.34 -10.53 9.19
CA ILE A 281 -11.26 -11.42 8.04
C ILE A 281 -11.05 -12.86 8.49
N TRP A 282 -10.13 -13.09 9.44
CA TRP A 282 -9.80 -14.42 9.96
C TRP A 282 -11.00 -15.13 10.58
N GLU A 283 -11.70 -14.48 11.50
CA GLU A 283 -12.85 -15.05 12.19
C GLU A 283 -14.01 -15.29 11.22
N THR A 284 -14.23 -14.38 10.27
CA THR A 284 -15.24 -14.59 9.22
C THR A 284 -14.86 -15.75 8.29
N ALA A 285 -13.60 -15.82 7.85
CA ALA A 285 -13.08 -16.90 7.03
C ALA A 285 -13.23 -18.26 7.73
N LYS A 286 -12.92 -18.32 9.03
CA LYS A 286 -13.11 -19.52 9.86
C LYS A 286 -14.57 -19.94 9.92
N ALA A 287 -15.49 -19.01 10.17
CA ALA A 287 -16.92 -19.31 10.23
C ALA A 287 -17.48 -19.81 8.88
N LEU A 288 -16.98 -19.27 7.77
CA LEU A 288 -17.44 -19.61 6.43
C LEU A 288 -16.82 -20.88 5.87
N TRP A 289 -15.49 -20.99 5.94
CA TRP A 289 -14.70 -21.97 5.20
C TRP A 289 -14.14 -23.08 6.09
N GLY A 290 -14.27 -22.96 7.42
CA GLY A 290 -13.72 -23.90 8.39
C GLY A 290 -12.39 -23.43 8.97
N PHE A 291 -11.85 -24.19 9.92
CA PHE A 291 -10.59 -23.84 10.57
C PHE A 291 -9.42 -23.78 9.57
N PRO A 292 -8.38 -22.98 9.84
CA PRO A 292 -7.21 -22.92 8.99
C PRO A 292 -6.21 -24.04 9.29
N TYR A 293 -5.44 -24.42 8.27
CA TYR A 293 -4.26 -25.28 8.36
C TYR A 293 -3.17 -24.78 7.39
N ILE A 294 -1.91 -25.12 7.67
CA ILE A 294 -0.80 -24.81 6.76
C ILE A 294 -0.80 -25.85 5.64
N SER A 295 -1.06 -25.41 4.40
CA SER A 295 -1.22 -26.29 3.24
C SER A 295 0.02 -26.38 2.36
N GLN A 296 0.89 -25.37 2.40
CA GLN A 296 2.11 -25.32 1.60
C GLN A 296 3.19 -24.49 2.29
N GLN A 297 4.41 -25.01 2.28
CA GLN A 297 5.64 -24.26 2.58
C GLN A 297 6.60 -24.44 1.41
N GLN A 298 6.93 -23.35 0.73
CA GLN A 298 8.01 -23.33 -0.24
C GLN A 298 9.27 -22.87 0.49
N PHE A 299 10.33 -23.67 0.43
CA PHE A 299 11.61 -23.40 1.10
C PHE A 299 12.57 -22.63 0.20
#